data_AF-T0RWV2-F1
#
_entry.id   AF-T0RWV2-F1
#
_cell.length_a   1.000
_cell.length_b   1.000
_cell.length_c   1.000
_cell.angle_alpha   90.00
_cell.angle_beta   90.00
_cell.angle_gamma   90.00
#
_symmetry.space_group_name_H-M   'P 1'
#
loop_
_entity.id
_entity.type
_entity.pdbx_description
1 polymer ?
#
loop_
_entity_poly.entity_id
_entity_poly.type
_entity_poly.pdbx_seq_one_letter_code
_entity_poly.pdbx_strand_id
1 'polypeptide(L)'
;MTGVVVTATPTPKPFAVVASRTFQLDDRLPHYGTTKGVLMHGAHVEVPSLMLVEAVDEILLELSAAVEAAGYSMANVVAVSGSAQQHTSVFWSDAELRLPHDASTTLHDHLQDAFAPANGRSWMDATTTTECRALEAAVGGAQRLADMTGSRGYERFTLIQLLSMDRSLLERAGRVSIASSLLTSLFLGATAAA
;
A
#
# COMPACT_ATOMS: atom_id res chain seq x y z
N MET A 1 -2.01 10.95 2.90
CA MET A 1 -2.26 10.53 1.51
C MET A 1 -2.35 11.74 0.61
N THR A 2 -2.02 11.60 -0.68
CA THR A 2 -2.12 12.67 -1.67
C THR A 2 -2.75 12.14 -2.95
N GLY A 3 -3.69 12.90 -3.52
CA GLY A 3 -4.32 12.63 -4.81
C GLY A 3 -4.16 13.85 -5.71
N VAL A 4 -3.84 13.64 -6.99
CA VAL A 4 -3.62 14.72 -7.97
C VAL A 4 -4.29 14.33 -9.27
N VAL A 5 -5.05 15.26 -9.87
CA VAL A 5 -5.57 15.13 -11.23
C VAL A 5 -4.86 16.14 -12.11
N VAL A 6 -4.34 15.64 -13.23
CA VAL A 6 -3.67 16.42 -14.27
C VAL A 6 -4.45 16.33 -15.56
N THR A 7 -4.61 17.45 -16.26
CA THR A 7 -5.07 17.46 -17.64
C THR A 7 -3.92 17.12 -18.58
N ALA A 8 -4.25 16.49 -19.70
CA ALA A 8 -3.34 16.27 -20.82
C ALA A 8 -3.92 16.94 -22.07
N THR A 9 -3.26 17.96 -22.59
CA THR A 9 -3.67 18.67 -23.82
C THR A 9 -2.58 18.55 -24.88
N PRO A 10 -2.92 18.55 -26.18
CA PRO A 10 -1.94 18.51 -27.27
C PRO A 10 -1.27 19.89 -27.50
N THR A 11 -0.87 20.56 -26.42
CA THR A 11 -0.23 21.89 -26.44
C THR A 11 1.24 21.81 -25.98
N PRO A 12 2.06 22.85 -26.17
CA PRO A 12 3.46 22.86 -25.73
C PRO A 12 3.66 22.71 -24.21
N LYS A 13 2.63 22.98 -23.40
CA LYS A 13 2.58 22.64 -21.97
C LYS A 13 1.50 21.58 -21.77
N PRO A 14 1.80 20.32 -22.11
CA PRO A 14 0.76 19.32 -22.26
C PRO A 14 0.10 18.95 -20.93
N PHE A 15 0.72 19.23 -19.79
CA PHE A 15 0.22 18.82 -18.48
C PHE A 15 0.00 20.00 -17.53
N ALA A 16 -1.16 20.03 -16.87
CA ALA A 16 -1.47 20.99 -15.81
C ALA A 16 -2.24 20.31 -14.67
N VAL A 17 -1.86 20.59 -13.42
CA VAL A 17 -2.62 20.13 -12.25
C VAL A 17 -3.92 20.93 -12.17
N VAL A 18 -5.05 20.22 -12.13
CA VAL A 18 -6.39 20.84 -12.03
C VAL A 18 -7.03 20.62 -10.67
N ALA A 19 -6.63 19.57 -9.97
CA ALA A 19 -7.04 19.30 -8.60
C ALA A 19 -5.93 18.59 -7.83
N SER A 20 -5.77 18.93 -6.56
CA SER A 20 -4.87 18.25 -5.64
C SER A 20 -5.44 18.29 -4.23
N ARG A 21 -5.34 17.17 -3.51
CA ARG A 21 -5.74 17.03 -2.12
C ARG A 21 -4.71 16.23 -1.35
N THR A 22 -4.52 16.58 -0.09
CA THR A 22 -3.61 15.90 0.82
C THR A 22 -4.17 15.98 2.23
N PHE A 23 -4.06 14.86 2.95
CA PHE A 23 -4.28 14.81 4.40
C PHE A 23 -3.23 13.94 5.08
N GLN A 24 -3.00 14.17 6.37
CA GLN A 24 -2.22 13.28 7.22
C GLN A 24 -3.12 12.15 7.73
N LEU A 25 -2.57 10.93 7.78
CA LEU A 25 -3.35 9.73 8.15
C LEU A 25 -3.89 9.83 9.58
N ASP A 26 -3.05 10.24 10.54
CA ASP A 26 -3.45 10.35 11.94
C ASP A 26 -4.59 11.37 12.16
N ASP A 27 -4.56 12.48 11.41
CA ASP A 27 -5.57 13.53 11.52
C ASP A 27 -6.90 13.10 10.89
N ARG A 28 -6.83 12.36 9.78
CA ARG A 28 -8.03 11.93 9.02
C ARG A 28 -8.66 10.67 9.59
N LEU A 29 -7.85 9.70 9.99
CA LEU A 29 -8.27 8.37 10.40
C LEU A 29 -7.80 8.07 11.84
N PRO A 30 -8.16 8.91 12.84
CA PRO A 30 -7.63 8.79 14.20
C PRO A 30 -8.04 7.49 14.90
N HIS A 31 -9.11 6.82 14.44
CA HIS A 31 -9.60 5.56 15.01
C HIS A 31 -8.64 4.39 14.87
N TYR A 32 -7.67 4.45 13.95
CA TYR A 32 -6.62 3.43 13.86
C TYR A 32 -5.54 3.57 14.93
N GLY A 33 -5.52 4.67 15.70
CA GLY A 33 -4.57 4.86 16.80
C GLY A 33 -3.10 4.93 16.34
N THR A 34 -2.85 5.38 15.11
CA THR A 34 -1.49 5.47 14.56
C THR A 34 -0.74 6.70 15.03
N THR A 35 0.58 6.66 14.89
CA THR A 35 1.45 7.84 14.94
C THR A 35 2.31 7.86 13.69
N LYS A 36 2.20 8.92 12.91
CA LYS A 36 2.73 9.05 11.55
C LYS A 36 2.28 7.92 10.62
N GLY A 37 1.03 7.46 10.77
CA GLY A 37 0.44 6.42 9.93
C GLY A 37 0.94 4.99 10.20
N VAL A 38 1.58 4.74 11.34
CA VAL A 38 2.03 3.40 11.73
C VAL A 38 1.68 3.07 13.19
N LEU A 39 1.64 1.78 13.50
CA LEU A 39 1.59 1.24 14.86
C LEU A 39 3.01 0.86 15.28
N MET A 40 3.50 1.44 16.37
CA MET A 40 4.85 1.18 16.88
C MET A 40 4.81 0.31 18.14
N HIS A 41 5.53 -0.80 18.11
CA HIS A 41 5.71 -1.73 19.22
C HIS A 41 7.20 -1.85 19.53
N GLY A 42 7.78 -0.79 20.09
CA GLY A 42 9.24 -0.66 20.20
C GLY A 42 9.87 -0.48 18.83
N ALA A 43 10.74 -1.41 18.42
CA ALA A 43 11.36 -1.42 17.09
C ALA A 43 10.50 -2.09 16.02
N HIS A 44 9.48 -2.87 16.43
CA HIS A 44 8.53 -3.53 15.53
C HIS A 44 7.50 -2.52 15.05
N VAL A 45 7.30 -2.41 13.73
CA VAL A 45 6.43 -1.38 13.14
C VAL A 45 5.46 -2.01 12.14
N GLU A 46 4.17 -1.81 12.43
CA GLU A 46 3.07 -2.32 11.62
C GLU A 46 2.28 -1.20 10.97
N VAL A 47 1.50 -1.54 9.95
CA VAL A 47 0.53 -0.64 9.33
C VAL A 47 -0.84 -1.31 9.31
N PRO A 48 -1.93 -0.68 9.80
CA PRO A 48 -3.26 -1.23 9.63
C PRO A 48 -3.61 -1.31 8.14
N SER A 49 -3.91 -2.51 7.62
CA SER A 49 -4.16 -2.69 6.18
C SER A 49 -5.42 -1.95 5.74
N LEU A 50 -6.47 -1.98 6.57
CA LEU A 50 -7.71 -1.24 6.33
C LEU A 50 -7.55 0.27 6.33
N MET A 51 -6.60 0.83 7.10
CA MET A 51 -6.32 2.27 7.05
C MET A 51 -5.82 2.69 5.66
N LEU A 52 -5.03 1.84 4.99
CA LEU A 52 -4.58 2.12 3.63
C LEU A 52 -5.74 2.07 2.63
N VAL A 53 -6.73 1.20 2.85
CA VAL A 53 -7.95 1.09 2.03
C VAL A 53 -8.85 2.31 2.26
N GLU A 54 -9.18 2.62 3.51
CA GLU A 54 -10.05 3.75 3.88
C GLU A 54 -9.45 5.09 3.45
N ALA A 55 -8.12 5.23 3.50
CA ALA A 55 -7.46 6.42 2.98
C ALA A 55 -7.72 6.62 1.47
N VAL A 56 -7.86 5.53 0.69
CA VAL A 56 -8.22 5.60 -0.74
C VAL A 56 -9.65 6.12 -0.91
N ASP A 57 -10.61 5.62 -0.12
CA ASP A 57 -11.99 6.14 -0.13
C ASP A 57 -12.00 7.65 0.16
N GLU A 58 -11.32 8.07 1.24
CA GLU A 58 -11.24 9.47 1.68
C GLU A 58 -10.60 10.38 0.63
N ILE A 59 -9.47 9.98 0.03
CA ILE A 59 -8.82 10.83 -0.97
C ILE A 59 -9.63 10.94 -2.25
N LEU A 60 -10.32 9.87 -2.67
CA LEU A 60 -11.16 9.88 -3.87
C LEU A 60 -12.37 10.79 -3.67
N LEU A 61 -12.98 10.76 -2.49
CA LEU A 61 -14.08 11.66 -2.12
C LEU A 61 -13.65 13.13 -2.21
N GLU A 62 -12.55 13.50 -1.56
CA GLU A 62 -12.07 14.88 -1.58
C GLU A 62 -11.60 15.33 -2.97
N LEU A 63 -10.92 14.44 -3.68
CA LEU A 63 -10.39 14.73 -5.00
C LEU A 63 -11.53 14.89 -6.01
N SER A 64 -12.61 14.12 -5.90
CA SER A 64 -13.80 14.27 -6.75
C SER A 64 -14.41 15.66 -6.57
N ALA A 65 -14.64 16.10 -5.33
CA ALA A 65 -15.15 17.44 -5.06
C ALA A 65 -14.21 18.54 -5.57
N ALA A 66 -12.89 18.34 -5.47
CA ALA A 66 -11.89 19.28 -5.98
C ALA A 66 -11.91 19.38 -7.52
N VAL A 67 -12.07 18.25 -8.21
CA VAL A 67 -12.18 18.16 -9.67
C VAL A 67 -13.43 18.88 -10.17
N GLU A 68 -14.57 18.66 -9.52
CA GLU A 68 -15.84 19.34 -9.85
C GLU A 68 -15.75 20.85 -9.62
N ALA A 69 -15.17 21.29 -8.49
CA ALA A 69 -14.96 22.71 -8.20
C ALA A 69 -14.04 23.41 -9.21
N ALA A 70 -13.14 22.66 -9.85
CA ALA A 70 -12.27 23.15 -10.91
C ALA A 70 -12.94 23.13 -12.31
N GLY A 71 -14.20 22.71 -12.41
CA GLY A 71 -14.95 22.64 -13.67
C GLY A 71 -14.65 21.39 -14.51
N TYR A 72 -14.09 20.34 -13.90
CA TYR A 72 -13.79 19.06 -14.54
C TYR A 72 -14.71 17.95 -14.01
N SER A 73 -14.61 16.74 -14.58
CA SER A 73 -15.36 15.56 -14.15
C SER A 73 -14.43 14.36 -14.02
N MET A 74 -14.62 13.56 -12.96
CA MET A 74 -13.93 12.28 -12.78
C MET A 74 -14.23 11.28 -13.91
N ALA A 75 -15.36 11.42 -14.60
CA ALA A 75 -15.69 10.60 -15.78
C ALA A 75 -14.72 10.80 -16.96
N ASN A 76 -13.93 11.89 -16.95
CA ASN A 76 -12.94 12.17 -17.99
C ASN A 76 -11.53 11.63 -17.66
N VAL A 77 -11.36 10.96 -16.52
CA VAL A 77 -10.08 10.35 -16.15
C VAL A 77 -9.86 9.11 -17.01
N VAL A 78 -8.84 9.16 -17.88
CA VAL A 78 -8.53 8.06 -18.82
C VAL A 78 -7.49 7.07 -18.30
N ALA A 79 -6.75 7.45 -17.26
CA ALA A 79 -5.73 6.62 -16.65
C ALA A 79 -5.51 7.02 -15.19
N VAL A 80 -5.13 6.03 -14.37
CA VAL A 80 -4.71 6.21 -12.98
C VAL A 80 -3.38 5.49 -12.78
N SER A 81 -2.52 6.09 -11.98
CA SER A 81 -1.28 5.47 -11.49
C SER A 81 -1.02 5.98 -10.09
N GLY A 82 -0.19 5.27 -9.34
CA GLY A 82 0.09 5.60 -7.96
C GLY A 82 1.48 5.13 -7.54
N SER A 83 1.97 5.78 -6.49
CA SER A 83 3.11 5.34 -5.73
C SER A 83 2.70 5.10 -4.28
N ALA A 84 3.41 4.21 -3.62
CA ALA A 84 3.18 3.89 -2.22
C ALA A 84 4.54 3.66 -1.53
N GLN A 85 4.53 3.67 -0.20
CA GLN A 85 5.73 3.42 0.60
C GLN A 85 6.32 2.05 0.22
N GLN A 86 7.62 2.04 -0.11
CA GLN A 86 8.32 0.82 -0.52
C GLN A 86 8.42 -0.16 0.64
N HIS A 87 8.44 -1.46 0.34
CA HIS A 87 8.57 -2.56 1.31
C HIS A 87 7.42 -2.75 2.31
N THR A 88 6.54 -1.77 2.47
CA THR A 88 5.28 -1.96 3.19
C THR A 88 4.48 -3.08 2.53
N SER A 89 4.02 -4.07 3.31
CA SER A 89 3.28 -5.22 2.82
C SER A 89 1.97 -5.44 3.59
N VAL A 90 0.98 -5.97 2.90
CA VAL A 90 -0.32 -6.41 3.45
C VAL A 90 -0.56 -7.87 3.10
N PHE A 91 -1.42 -8.52 3.88
CA PHE A 91 -1.65 -9.96 3.83
C PHE A 91 -3.14 -10.21 3.60
N TRP A 92 -3.50 -10.54 2.36
CA TRP A 92 -4.88 -10.85 2.00
C TRP A 92 -5.28 -12.20 2.60
N SER A 93 -6.47 -12.29 3.17
CA SER A 93 -7.03 -13.55 3.66
C SER A 93 -7.36 -14.51 2.50
N ASP A 94 -7.82 -13.99 1.36
CA ASP A 94 -8.01 -14.74 0.12
C ASP A 94 -6.87 -14.43 -0.88
N ALA A 95 -6.61 -15.38 -1.78
CA ALA A 95 -5.66 -15.19 -2.89
C ALA A 95 -6.24 -14.26 -3.98
N GLU A 96 -7.56 -14.21 -4.12
CA GLU A 96 -8.26 -13.41 -5.10
C GLU A 96 -9.02 -12.24 -4.48
N LEU A 97 -8.79 -11.04 -5.01
CA LEU A 97 -9.64 -9.87 -4.76
C LEU A 97 -10.76 -9.84 -5.81
N ARG A 98 -12.00 -9.66 -5.35
CA ARG A 98 -13.16 -9.44 -6.22
C ARG A 98 -14.02 -8.33 -5.64
N LEU A 99 -13.80 -7.11 -6.10
CA LEU A 99 -14.65 -6.00 -5.70
C LEU A 99 -15.97 -6.04 -6.49
N PRO A 100 -17.12 -5.87 -5.82
CA PRO A 100 -18.40 -5.81 -6.52
C PRO A 100 -18.50 -4.53 -7.36
N HIS A 101 -19.42 -4.52 -8.30
CA HIS A 101 -19.67 -3.38 -9.18
C HIS A 101 -20.58 -2.32 -8.54
N ASP A 102 -20.94 -2.50 -7.27
CA ASP A 102 -21.83 -1.60 -6.56
C ASP A 102 -21.04 -0.41 -6.00
N ALA A 103 -21.33 0.78 -6.53
CA ALA A 103 -20.70 2.03 -6.10
C ALA A 103 -21.31 2.60 -4.81
N SER A 104 -22.32 1.96 -4.23
CA SER A 104 -23.01 2.46 -3.02
C SER A 104 -22.26 2.19 -1.72
N THR A 105 -21.28 1.28 -1.74
CA THR A 105 -20.52 0.87 -0.57
C THR A 105 -19.05 1.24 -0.73
N THR A 106 -18.40 1.62 0.38
CA THR A 106 -16.98 2.00 0.40
C THR A 106 -16.07 0.78 0.24
N LEU A 107 -14.83 1.00 -0.21
CA LEU A 107 -13.82 -0.06 -0.23
C LEU A 107 -13.56 -0.59 1.18
N HIS A 108 -13.49 0.31 2.17
CA HIS A 108 -13.33 -0.03 3.57
C HIS A 108 -14.38 -1.06 4.03
N ASP A 109 -15.66 -0.81 3.75
CA ASP A 109 -16.75 -1.69 4.20
C ASP A 109 -16.76 -3.03 3.48
N HIS A 110 -16.34 -3.07 2.20
CA HIS A 110 -16.19 -4.32 1.47
C HIS A 110 -15.01 -5.18 1.91
N LEU A 111 -13.99 -4.56 2.49
CA LEU A 111 -12.72 -5.22 2.78
C LEU A 111 -12.45 -5.43 4.27
N GLN A 112 -13.46 -5.26 5.14
CA GLN A 112 -13.31 -5.37 6.60
C GLN A 112 -12.62 -6.67 7.06
N ASP A 113 -12.90 -7.79 6.39
CA ASP A 113 -12.32 -9.11 6.71
C ASP A 113 -11.31 -9.61 5.65
N ALA A 114 -10.86 -8.73 4.75
CA ALA A 114 -10.01 -9.10 3.62
C ALA A 114 -8.53 -9.32 4.00
N PHE A 115 -8.13 -9.06 5.26
CA PHE A 115 -6.73 -9.11 5.67
C PHE A 115 -6.48 -10.06 6.85
N ALA A 116 -5.49 -10.93 6.71
CA ALA A 116 -5.05 -11.86 7.74
C ALA A 116 -3.52 -12.08 7.66
N PRO A 117 -2.72 -11.55 8.60
CA PRO A 117 -3.11 -10.67 9.72
C PRO A 117 -3.70 -9.32 9.27
N ALA A 118 -4.49 -8.70 10.14
CA ALA A 118 -5.13 -7.40 9.86
C ALA A 118 -4.11 -6.28 9.62
N ASN A 119 -2.99 -6.31 10.34
CA ASN A 119 -1.90 -5.36 10.17
C ASN A 119 -0.80 -5.93 9.26
N GLY A 120 -0.36 -5.08 8.34
CA GLY A 120 0.80 -5.29 7.49
C GLY A 120 2.13 -4.97 8.18
N ARG A 121 3.22 -5.15 7.43
CA ARG A 121 4.57 -4.76 7.86
C ARG A 121 4.94 -3.41 7.27
N SER A 122 5.53 -2.53 8.08
CA SER A 122 5.96 -1.20 7.63
C SER A 122 7.40 -1.20 7.14
N TRP A 123 7.70 -0.32 6.18
CA TRP A 123 9.06 -0.01 5.73
C TRP A 123 9.98 0.55 6.83
N MET A 124 9.40 1.02 7.93
CA MET A 124 10.10 1.55 9.09
C MET A 124 10.59 0.44 10.04
N ASP A 125 10.19 -0.81 9.82
CA ASP A 125 10.58 -1.93 10.67
C ASP A 125 12.07 -2.25 10.54
N ALA A 126 12.73 -2.46 11.67
CA ALA A 126 14.17 -2.75 11.76
C ALA A 126 14.47 -3.94 12.68
N THR A 127 13.54 -4.87 12.84
CA THR A 127 13.64 -5.95 13.86
C THR A 127 14.32 -7.23 13.36
N THR A 128 14.57 -7.35 12.06
CA THR A 128 14.85 -8.62 11.39
C THR A 128 16.31 -8.83 10.99
N THR A 129 17.23 -8.32 11.81
CA THR A 129 18.68 -8.43 11.54
C THR A 129 19.13 -9.90 11.50
N THR A 130 18.55 -10.77 12.32
CA THR A 130 18.87 -12.20 12.33
C THR A 130 18.54 -12.85 10.98
N GLU A 131 17.37 -12.53 10.43
CA GLU A 131 16.90 -13.03 9.13
C GLU A 131 17.73 -12.47 7.98
N CYS A 132 18.16 -11.20 8.05
CA CYS A 132 19.14 -10.64 7.12
C CYS A 132 20.41 -11.51 7.06
N ARG A 133 21.00 -11.82 8.22
CA ARG A 133 22.23 -12.62 8.29
C ARG A 133 22.01 -14.06 7.84
N ALA A 134 20.88 -14.65 8.19
CA ALA A 134 20.52 -15.99 7.75
C ALA A 134 20.39 -16.07 6.23
N LEU A 135 19.70 -15.12 5.60
CA LEU A 135 19.56 -15.07 4.15
C LEU A 135 20.91 -14.83 3.46
N GLU A 136 21.69 -13.85 3.93
CA GLU A 136 23.03 -13.58 3.41
C GLU A 136 23.89 -14.87 3.48
N ALA A 137 23.90 -15.59 4.60
CA ALA A 137 24.65 -16.84 4.74
C ALA A 137 24.15 -17.95 3.80
N ALA A 138 22.83 -18.12 3.67
CA ALA A 138 22.21 -19.17 2.86
C ALA A 138 22.53 -19.01 1.36
N VAL A 139 22.69 -17.78 0.86
CA VAL A 139 23.00 -17.52 -0.55
C VAL A 139 24.50 -17.34 -0.82
N GLY A 140 25.38 -17.50 0.17
CA GLY A 140 26.84 -17.43 0.00
C GLY A 140 27.45 -16.04 0.24
N GLY A 141 26.77 -15.17 0.97
CA GLY A 141 27.28 -13.89 1.48
C GLY A 141 26.47 -12.67 1.01
N ALA A 142 26.69 -11.54 1.68
CA ALA A 142 26.02 -10.27 1.39
C ALA A 142 26.21 -9.78 -0.05
N GLN A 143 27.42 -9.96 -0.61
CA GLN A 143 27.69 -9.55 -1.99
C GLN A 143 26.91 -10.42 -2.98
N ARG A 144 26.85 -11.74 -2.78
CA ARG A 144 26.11 -12.63 -3.67
C ARG A 144 24.60 -12.33 -3.63
N LEU A 145 24.05 -11.98 -2.47
CA LEU A 145 22.67 -11.49 -2.37
C LEU A 145 22.47 -10.19 -3.16
N ALA A 146 23.42 -9.25 -3.05
CA ALA A 146 23.39 -8.00 -3.80
C ALA A 146 23.50 -8.21 -5.32
N ASP A 147 24.34 -9.14 -5.77
CA ASP A 147 24.48 -9.47 -7.19
C ASP A 147 23.18 -10.06 -7.76
N MET A 148 22.43 -10.83 -6.95
CA MET A 148 21.16 -11.45 -7.36
C MET A 148 19.96 -10.50 -7.33
N THR A 149 19.91 -9.59 -6.35
CA THR A 149 18.69 -8.82 -6.02
C THR A 149 18.87 -7.30 -6.11
N GLY A 150 20.10 -6.83 -6.36
CA GLY A 150 20.47 -5.43 -6.35
C GLY A 150 20.77 -4.85 -4.96
N SER A 151 20.64 -5.62 -3.88
CA SER A 151 20.94 -5.17 -2.51
C SER A 151 21.29 -6.32 -1.58
N ARG A 152 22.07 -6.04 -0.54
CA ARG A 152 22.29 -6.98 0.57
C ARG A 152 21.05 -7.07 1.48
N GLY A 153 21.12 -7.85 2.55
CA GLY A 153 20.04 -7.94 3.53
C GLY A 153 19.79 -6.60 4.22
N TYR A 154 18.56 -6.13 4.18
CA TYR A 154 18.07 -4.98 4.95
C TYR A 154 16.77 -5.37 5.64
N GLU A 155 16.64 -5.00 6.91
CA GLU A 155 15.58 -5.47 7.80
C GLU A 155 14.18 -5.19 7.23
N ARG A 156 13.99 -3.99 6.70
CA ARG A 156 12.71 -3.57 6.11
C ARG A 156 12.32 -4.32 4.84
N PHE A 157 13.22 -5.06 4.18
CA PHE A 157 12.90 -5.70 2.90
C PHE A 157 11.81 -6.76 3.08
N THR A 158 10.84 -6.78 2.17
CA THR A 158 9.64 -7.60 2.32
C THR A 158 9.97 -9.09 2.48
N LEU A 159 10.93 -9.64 1.74
CA LEU A 159 11.35 -11.04 1.94
C LEU A 159 11.89 -11.30 3.35
N ILE A 160 12.71 -10.38 3.88
CA ILE A 160 13.27 -10.50 5.22
C ILE A 160 12.17 -10.44 6.28
N GLN A 161 11.21 -9.52 6.12
CA GLN A 161 10.04 -9.42 6.98
C GLN A 161 9.17 -10.68 6.92
N LEU A 162 9.05 -11.33 5.76
CA LEU A 162 8.33 -12.60 5.65
C LEU A 162 9.07 -13.74 6.36
N LEU A 163 10.40 -13.77 6.30
CA LEU A 163 11.20 -14.80 6.98
C LEU A 163 11.09 -14.73 8.52
N SER A 164 10.83 -13.56 9.09
CA SER A 164 10.68 -13.39 10.54
C SER A 164 9.27 -13.70 11.06
N MET A 165 8.29 -13.84 10.16
CA MET A 165 6.90 -14.07 10.54
C MET A 165 6.65 -15.51 10.96
N ASP A 166 5.78 -15.67 11.96
CA ASP A 166 5.29 -16.97 12.37
C ASP A 166 4.59 -17.68 11.20
N ARG A 167 4.92 -18.96 11.00
CA ARG A 167 4.40 -19.75 9.91
C ARG A 167 2.87 -19.85 9.93
N SER A 168 2.24 -19.94 11.10
CA SER A 168 0.78 -19.99 11.23
C SER A 168 0.11 -18.67 10.81
N LEU A 169 0.79 -17.53 10.95
CA LEU A 169 0.30 -16.25 10.43
C LEU A 169 0.39 -16.18 8.92
N LEU A 170 1.49 -16.68 8.35
CA LEU A 170 1.67 -16.73 6.89
C LEU A 170 0.69 -17.71 6.23
N GLU A 171 0.41 -18.84 6.86
CA GLU A 171 -0.55 -19.85 6.37
C GLU A 171 -2.00 -19.33 6.35
N ARG A 172 -2.30 -18.25 7.08
CA ARG A 172 -3.59 -17.55 7.01
C ARG A 172 -3.69 -16.57 5.84
N ALA A 173 -2.57 -16.19 5.24
CA ALA A 173 -2.55 -15.28 4.11
C ALA A 173 -2.71 -16.07 2.80
N GLY A 174 -3.80 -15.83 2.08
CA GLY A 174 -3.97 -16.31 0.71
C GLY A 174 -3.01 -15.63 -0.26
N ARG A 175 -2.64 -14.37 0.01
CA ARG A 175 -1.68 -13.61 -0.81
C ARG A 175 -0.99 -12.50 -0.04
N VAL A 176 0.23 -12.17 -0.44
CA VAL A 176 0.96 -10.97 0.03
C VAL A 176 1.05 -9.95 -1.09
N SER A 177 0.75 -8.70 -0.77
CA SER A 177 0.93 -7.55 -1.66
C SER A 177 1.83 -6.52 -1.01
N ILE A 178 2.69 -5.88 -1.79
CA ILE A 178 3.32 -4.62 -1.37
C ILE A 178 2.33 -3.46 -1.56
N ALA A 179 2.51 -2.36 -0.84
CA ALA A 179 1.57 -1.24 -0.81
C ALA A 179 1.23 -0.67 -2.21
N SER A 180 2.18 -0.69 -3.16
CA SER A 180 1.90 -0.28 -4.54
C SER A 180 0.97 -1.25 -5.26
N SER A 181 1.23 -2.56 -5.17
CA SER A 181 0.36 -3.59 -5.75
C SER A 181 -1.00 -3.67 -5.06
N LEU A 182 -1.11 -3.33 -3.77
CA LEU A 182 -2.38 -3.13 -3.07
C LEU A 182 -3.17 -2.01 -3.74
N LEU A 183 -2.56 -0.82 -3.88
CA LEU A 183 -3.21 0.34 -4.51
C LEU A 183 -3.67 0.03 -5.93
N THR A 184 -2.82 -0.64 -6.73
CA THR A 184 -3.20 -1.10 -8.07
C THR A 184 -4.36 -2.08 -8.03
N SER A 185 -4.37 -3.03 -7.08
CA SER A 185 -5.45 -4.02 -6.96
C SER A 185 -6.79 -3.36 -6.65
N LEU A 186 -6.79 -2.34 -5.77
CA LEU A 186 -8.00 -1.58 -5.43
C LEU A 186 -8.60 -0.87 -6.65
N PHE A 187 -7.77 -0.20 -7.46
CA PHE A 187 -8.24 0.43 -8.70
C PHE A 187 -8.66 -0.55 -9.79
N LEU A 188 -8.04 -1.74 -9.84
CA LEU A 188 -8.41 -2.78 -10.81
C LEU A 188 -9.69 -3.52 -10.43
N GLY A 189 -10.09 -3.51 -9.16
CA GLY A 189 -11.16 -4.38 -8.67
C GLY A 189 -10.76 -5.86 -8.56
N ALA A 190 -9.48 -6.16 -8.77
CA ALA A 190 -8.94 -7.51 -8.89
C ALA A 190 -7.47 -7.55 -8.47
N THR A 191 -6.97 -8.75 -8.21
CA THR A 191 -5.59 -8.98 -7.78
C THR A 191 -4.58 -8.51 -8.84
N ALA A 192 -3.77 -7.49 -8.53
CA ALA A 192 -2.67 -7.04 -9.38
C ALA A 192 -1.42 -7.93 -9.22
N ALA A 193 -0.68 -8.18 -10.30
CA ALA A 193 0.64 -8.82 -10.21
C ALA A 193 1.60 -7.95 -9.37
N ALA A 194 2.51 -8.62 -8.64
CA ALA A 194 3.59 -7.96 -7.89
C ALA A 194 4.77 -7.64 -8.81
#